data_AF-A0AA36GHE0-F1
#
_entry.id   AF-A0AA36GHE0-F1
#
_cell.length_a   1.000
_cell.length_b   1.000
_cell.length_c   1.000
_cell.angle_alpha   90.00
_cell.angle_beta   90.00
_cell.angle_gamma   90.00
#
_symmetry.space_group_name_H-M   'P 1'
#
loop_
_entity.id
_entity.type
_entity.pdbx_description
1 polymer ?
#
loop_
_entity_poly.entity_id
_entity_poly.type
_entity_poly.pdbx_seq_one_letter_code
_entity_poly.pdbx_strand_id
1 'polypeptide(L)'
;MLVYLAIVGLLSGVSTSPACFDRVDPRTGATDCHNLAAYCTHPDYQQVMWEQCPLTCGRCPGALPDPGKCFDRVDPRTGASDCPSKATLCTNPAYQQIMWEQCPLTCNKCPGILPNH
;
A
#
# COMPACT_ATOMS: atom_id res chain seq x y z
N MET A 1 -28.90 -17.14 -44.56
CA MET A 1 -28.39 -15.82 -44.14
C MET A 1 -29.11 -15.42 -42.86
N LEU A 2 -28.44 -15.35 -41.70
CA LEU A 2 -28.86 -14.70 -40.42
C LEU A 2 -28.72 -15.54 -39.13
N VAL A 3 -27.81 -16.52 -39.01
CA VAL A 3 -27.51 -17.11 -37.68
C VAL A 3 -26.03 -17.46 -37.46
N TYR A 4 -25.09 -16.81 -38.17
CA TYR A 4 -23.64 -17.12 -38.06
C TYR A 4 -22.76 -15.90 -37.72
N LEU A 5 -23.33 -14.89 -37.05
CA LEU A 5 -22.62 -13.67 -36.62
C LEU A 5 -23.03 -13.23 -35.20
N ALA A 6 -23.10 -14.16 -34.24
CA ALA A 6 -23.34 -13.81 -32.84
C ALA A 6 -22.56 -14.65 -31.81
N ILE A 7 -21.56 -15.43 -32.23
CA ILE A 7 -20.71 -16.24 -31.33
C ILE A 7 -19.23 -15.82 -31.31
N VAL A 8 -18.87 -14.71 -31.96
CA VAL A 8 -17.49 -14.17 -31.98
C VAL A 8 -17.25 -12.99 -31.02
N GLY A 9 -18.17 -12.71 -30.09
CA GLY A 9 -18.20 -11.44 -29.36
C GLY A 9 -18.23 -11.46 -27.84
N LEU A 10 -17.86 -12.55 -27.16
CA LEU A 10 -17.74 -12.56 -25.68
C LEU A 10 -16.38 -13.10 -25.22
N LEU A 11 -15.32 -12.70 -25.93
CA LEU A 11 -13.97 -12.82 -25.41
C LEU A 11 -13.77 -11.82 -24.26
N SER A 12 -13.61 -12.38 -23.06
CA SER A 12 -12.63 -11.89 -22.10
C SER A 12 -12.87 -10.48 -21.54
N GLY A 13 -13.96 -10.32 -20.80
CA GLY A 13 -14.04 -9.32 -19.74
C GLY A 13 -13.36 -9.78 -18.44
N VAL A 14 -12.30 -10.61 -18.50
CA VAL A 14 -11.40 -10.69 -17.34
C VAL A 14 -10.56 -9.43 -17.43
N SER A 15 -10.96 -8.40 -16.66
CA SER A 15 -10.02 -7.37 -16.28
C SER A 15 -8.98 -8.07 -15.42
N THR A 16 -7.99 -8.68 -16.07
CA THR A 16 -6.67 -8.81 -15.47
C THR A 16 -6.28 -7.37 -15.22
N SER A 17 -6.59 -6.87 -14.02
CA SER A 17 -6.08 -5.58 -13.57
C SER A 17 -4.60 -5.61 -13.92
N PRO A 18 -4.11 -4.70 -14.78
CA PRO A 18 -2.70 -4.66 -15.09
C PRO A 18 -1.99 -4.65 -13.75
N ALA A 19 -1.10 -5.63 -13.54
CA ALA A 19 -0.42 -5.76 -12.26
C ALA A 19 0.12 -4.36 -11.90
N CYS A 20 -0.36 -3.82 -10.78
CA CYS A 20 -0.05 -2.46 -10.42
C CYS A 20 1.19 -2.49 -9.53
N PHE A 21 2.34 -2.28 -10.16
CA PHE A 21 3.65 -2.34 -9.53
C PHE A 21 4.51 -1.17 -10.01
N ASP A 22 5.52 -0.83 -9.23
CA ASP A 22 6.50 0.19 -9.60
C ASP A 22 7.36 -0.31 -10.75
N ARG A 23 7.53 0.53 -11.77
CA ARG A 23 8.34 0.19 -12.93
C ARG A 23 9.81 0.13 -12.53
N VAL A 24 10.51 -0.82 -13.14
CA VAL A 24 11.95 -1.01 -13.01
C VAL A 24 12.62 -0.62 -14.31
N ASP A 25 13.87 -0.17 -14.22
CA ASP A 25 14.70 0.06 -15.40
C ASP A 25 14.93 -1.27 -16.14
N PRO A 26 14.65 -1.38 -17.45
CA PRO A 26 14.79 -2.63 -18.20
C PRO A 26 16.22 -3.19 -18.28
N ARG A 27 17.23 -2.35 -18.06
CA ARG A 27 18.66 -2.69 -18.16
C ARG A 27 19.23 -3.14 -16.82
N THR A 28 18.74 -2.59 -15.71
CA THR A 28 19.27 -2.88 -14.36
C THR A 28 18.31 -3.68 -13.49
N GLY A 29 17.02 -3.72 -13.83
CA GLY A 29 15.97 -4.33 -13.02
C GLY A 29 15.70 -3.60 -11.69
N ALA A 30 16.31 -2.44 -11.47
CA ALA A 30 16.16 -1.65 -10.24
C ALA A 30 15.08 -0.57 -10.39
N THR A 31 14.52 -0.13 -9.27
CA THR A 31 13.60 1.02 -9.21
C THR A 31 14.07 2.03 -8.17
N ASP A 32 13.99 3.31 -8.52
CA ASP A 32 14.30 4.43 -7.63
C ASP A 32 13.05 4.99 -6.94
N CYS A 33 11.87 4.36 -7.15
CA CYS A 33 10.59 4.87 -6.66
C CYS A 33 10.60 5.15 -5.15
N HIS A 34 11.24 4.30 -4.34
CA HIS A 34 11.36 4.51 -2.88
C HIS A 34 12.07 5.82 -2.52
N ASN A 35 13.18 6.11 -3.21
CA ASN A 35 13.97 7.34 -2.98
C ASN A 35 13.24 8.60 -3.49
N LEU A 36 12.32 8.42 -4.44
CA LEU A 36 11.57 9.48 -5.09
C LEU A 36 10.16 9.67 -4.50
N ALA A 37 9.78 8.95 -3.43
CA ALA A 37 8.42 8.98 -2.88
C ALA A 37 7.92 10.40 -2.53
N ALA A 38 8.81 11.33 -2.17
CA ALA A 38 8.47 12.73 -1.92
C ALA A 38 7.88 13.45 -3.15
N TYR A 39 8.21 13.00 -4.36
CA TYR A 39 7.70 13.58 -5.61
C TYR A 39 6.28 13.14 -5.97
N CYS A 40 5.69 12.17 -5.26
CA CYS A 40 4.30 11.77 -5.47
C CYS A 40 3.29 12.91 -5.24
N THR A 41 3.67 13.95 -4.48
CA THR A 41 2.88 15.16 -4.20
C THR A 41 3.46 16.43 -4.81
N HIS A 42 4.60 16.35 -5.51
CA HIS A 42 5.23 17.53 -6.13
C HIS A 42 4.54 17.84 -7.46
N PRO A 43 4.04 19.07 -7.70
CA PRO A 43 3.17 19.38 -8.84
C PRO A 43 3.81 19.06 -10.20
N ASP A 44 5.11 19.31 -10.35
CA ASP A 44 5.83 19.07 -11.62
C ASP A 44 6.12 17.59 -11.91
N TYR A 45 6.17 16.75 -10.86
CA TYR A 45 6.63 15.36 -10.97
C TYR A 45 5.54 14.34 -10.65
N GLN A 46 4.41 14.77 -10.09
CA GLN A 46 3.32 13.88 -9.65
C GLN A 46 2.81 12.98 -10.78
N GLN A 47 2.69 13.49 -12.00
CA GLN A 47 2.15 12.70 -13.12
C GLN A 47 3.11 11.58 -13.51
N VAL A 48 4.40 11.90 -13.66
CA VAL A 48 5.44 10.91 -13.94
C VAL A 48 5.51 9.87 -12.82
N MET A 49 5.42 10.32 -11.58
CA MET A 49 5.42 9.43 -10.41
C MET A 49 4.19 8.50 -10.39
N TRP A 50 3.02 8.94 -10.82
CA TRP A 50 1.84 8.05 -10.89
C TRP A 50 1.95 7.01 -12.00
N GLU A 51 2.64 7.32 -13.10
CA GLU A 51 2.82 6.39 -14.22
C GLU A 51 3.94 5.38 -13.98
N GLN A 52 5.03 5.83 -13.35
CA GLN A 52 6.23 5.02 -13.10
C GLN A 52 6.20 4.33 -11.75
N CYS A 53 5.59 4.95 -10.74
CA CYS A 53 5.59 4.48 -9.36
C CYS A 53 4.17 4.42 -8.76
N PRO A 54 3.19 3.78 -9.43
CA PRO A 54 1.81 3.78 -8.95
C PRO A 54 1.63 3.07 -7.61
N LEU A 55 2.50 2.11 -7.27
CA LEU A 55 2.45 1.41 -5.98
C LEU A 55 3.01 2.31 -4.88
N THR A 56 4.22 2.84 -5.08
CA THR A 56 4.85 3.78 -4.12
C THR A 56 3.99 5.03 -3.88
N CYS A 57 3.30 5.53 -4.90
CA CYS A 57 2.42 6.70 -4.76
C CYS A 57 0.98 6.35 -4.35
N GLY A 58 0.66 5.09 -4.04
CA GLY A 58 -0.67 4.67 -3.59
C GLY A 58 -1.79 4.89 -4.63
N ARG A 59 -1.45 4.80 -5.92
CA ARG A 59 -2.36 4.99 -7.07
C ARG A 59 -2.95 3.67 -7.59
N CYS A 60 -2.47 2.55 -7.09
CA CYS A 60 -2.98 1.24 -7.50
C CYS A 60 -4.43 1.03 -7.06
N PRO A 61 -5.33 0.60 -7.95
CA PRO A 61 -6.69 0.22 -7.56
C PRO A 61 -6.62 -0.98 -6.61
N GLY A 62 -7.23 -0.86 -5.42
CA GLY A 62 -7.11 -1.86 -4.37
C GLY A 62 -5.88 -1.70 -3.47
N ALA A 63 -4.93 -0.82 -3.81
CA ALA A 63 -4.04 -0.25 -2.81
C ALA A 63 -4.87 0.77 -2.01
N LEU A 64 -5.48 0.29 -0.94
CA LEU A 64 -5.89 1.12 0.19
C LEU A 64 -4.71 2.03 0.59
N PRO A 65 -4.98 3.21 1.22
CA PRO A 65 -3.92 4.09 1.70
C PRO A 65 -2.86 3.25 2.42
N ASP A 66 -1.67 3.28 1.84
CA ASP A 66 -0.51 2.46 2.14
C ASP A 66 -0.47 1.83 3.56
N PRO A 67 -0.65 0.50 3.70
CA PRO A 67 -0.35 -0.22 4.93
C PRO A 67 1.13 -0.15 5.32
N GLY A 68 2.02 0.37 4.46
CA GLY A 68 3.41 0.74 4.76
C GLY A 68 3.58 1.90 5.76
N LYS A 69 2.50 2.58 6.16
CA LYS A 69 2.48 3.47 7.33
C LYS A 69 1.84 2.87 8.58
N CYS A 70 1.46 1.60 8.56
CA CYS A 70 1.07 0.90 9.77
C CYS A 70 2.23 0.07 10.32
N PHE A 71 3.10 0.73 11.06
CA PHE A 71 4.19 0.09 11.78
C PHE A 71 4.21 0.63 13.21
N ASP A 72 4.76 -0.18 14.11
CA ASP A 72 5.01 0.27 15.47
C ASP A 72 6.14 1.29 15.45
N ARG A 73 5.90 2.43 16.09
CA ARG A 73 6.90 3.49 16.20
C ARG A 73 8.06 3.00 17.06
N VAL A 74 9.23 3.55 16.75
CA VAL A 74 10.47 3.30 17.49
C VAL A 74 10.91 4.57 18.19
N ASP A 75 11.61 4.42 19.30
CA ASP A 75 12.29 5.55 19.94
C ASP A 75 13.37 6.08 18.99
N PRO A 76 13.34 7.37 18.61
CA PRO A 76 14.29 7.95 17.65
C PRO A 76 15.74 7.95 18.14
N ARG A 77 15.99 7.76 19.44
CA ARG A 77 17.34 7.71 20.04
C ARG A 77 17.93 6.31 20.01
N THR A 78 17.10 5.28 20.13
CA THR A 78 17.55 3.87 20.25
C THR A 78 17.21 3.03 19.03
N GLY A 79 16.27 3.49 18.19
CA GLY A 79 15.73 2.74 17.06
C GLY A 79 14.89 1.52 17.47
N ALA A 80 14.61 1.34 18.76
CA ALA A 80 13.87 0.20 19.29
C ALA A 80 12.41 0.57 19.58
N SER A 81 11.51 -0.39 19.36
CA SER A 81 10.10 -0.27 19.75
C SER A 81 9.85 -0.98 21.09
N ASP A 82 9.13 -0.32 21.99
CA ASP A 82 8.66 -0.89 23.26
C ASP A 82 7.26 -1.51 23.15
N CYS A 83 6.62 -1.41 21.97
CA CYS A 83 5.29 -1.93 21.69
C CYS A 83 5.13 -3.42 22.07
N PRO A 84 6.07 -4.35 21.77
CA PRO A 84 5.93 -5.77 22.15
C PRO A 84 5.80 -5.97 23.66
N SER A 85 6.57 -5.22 24.45
CA SER A 85 6.52 -5.30 25.92
C SER A 85 5.26 -4.65 26.52
N LYS A 86 4.56 -3.83 25.74
CA LYS A 86 3.38 -3.07 26.17
C LYS A 86 2.08 -3.57 25.54
N ALA A 87 2.09 -4.70 24.84
CA ALA A 87 0.92 -5.24 24.12
C ALA A 87 -0.33 -5.40 25.01
N THR A 88 -0.16 -5.68 26.30
CA THR A 88 -1.28 -5.78 27.26
C THR A 88 -2.03 -4.45 27.47
N LEU A 89 -1.41 -3.32 27.14
CA LEU A 89 -2.03 -1.99 27.23
C LEU A 89 -3.00 -1.71 26.07
N CYS A 90 -2.97 -2.51 24.99
CA CYS A 90 -3.91 -2.36 23.87
C CYS A 90 -5.39 -2.50 24.29
N THR A 91 -5.68 -3.19 25.40
CA THR A 91 -7.03 -3.38 25.95
C THR A 91 -7.30 -2.53 27.20
N ASN A 92 -6.29 -1.80 27.70
CA ASN A 92 -6.45 -0.93 28.86
C ASN A 92 -7.04 0.42 28.41
N PRO A 93 -8.24 0.82 28.87
CA PRO A 93 -8.92 2.01 28.39
C PRO A 93 -8.14 3.31 28.63
N ALA A 94 -7.25 3.35 29.64
CA ALA A 94 -6.41 4.51 29.90
C ALA A 94 -5.28 4.69 28.87
N TYR A 95 -4.85 3.60 28.21
CA TYR A 95 -3.69 3.59 27.32
C TYR A 95 -4.01 3.21 25.87
N GLN A 96 -5.23 2.71 25.61
CA GLN A 96 -5.63 2.20 24.31
C GLN A 96 -5.42 3.21 23.17
N GLN A 97 -5.71 4.50 23.38
CA GLN A 97 -5.58 5.51 22.35
C GLN A 97 -4.12 5.72 21.94
N ILE A 98 -3.24 5.89 22.92
CA ILE A 98 -1.80 6.06 22.69
C ILE A 98 -1.22 4.81 22.03
N MET A 99 -1.66 3.63 22.49
CA MET A 99 -1.25 2.37 21.90
C MET A 99 -1.72 2.23 20.44
N TRP A 100 -2.87 2.77 20.05
CA TRP A 100 -3.31 2.76 18.65
C TRP A 100 -2.51 3.73 17.78
N GLU A 101 -2.04 4.85 18.32
CA GLU A 101 -1.26 5.85 17.58
C GLU A 101 0.23 5.47 17.44
N GLN A 102 0.78 4.84 18.48
CA GLN A 102 2.20 4.49 18.57
C GLN A 102 2.47 3.04 18.17
N CYS A 103 1.54 2.13 18.47
CA CYS A 103 1.69 0.69 18.27
C CYS A 103 0.51 0.09 17.46
N PRO A 104 0.15 0.67 16.30
CA PRO A 104 -1.02 0.21 15.56
C PRO A 104 -0.84 -1.22 15.03
N LEU A 105 0.39 -1.68 14.80
CA LEU A 105 0.67 -3.05 14.36
C LEU A 105 0.51 -4.03 15.54
N THR A 106 1.19 -3.78 16.67
CA THR A 106 1.06 -4.61 17.88
C THR A 106 -0.40 -4.70 18.37
N CYS A 107 -1.19 -3.63 18.24
CA CYS A 107 -2.59 -3.63 18.67
C CYS A 107 -3.60 -4.05 17.58
N ASN A 108 -3.13 -4.52 16.42
CA ASN A 108 -3.97 -4.92 15.29
C ASN A 108 -4.97 -3.82 14.85
N LYS A 109 -4.53 -2.56 14.86
CA LYS A 109 -5.31 -1.38 14.44
C LYS A 109 -4.91 -0.84 13.09
N CYS A 110 -4.07 -1.54 12.35
CA CYS A 110 -3.75 -1.21 10.98
C CYS A 110 -5.01 -1.21 10.11
N PRO A 111 -5.35 -0.08 9.45
CA PRO A 111 -6.37 -0.07 8.42
C PRO A 111 -5.80 -0.77 7.18
N GLY A 112 -6.11 -2.05 6.99
CA GLY A 112 -5.63 -2.79 5.82
C GLY A 112 -5.43 -4.30 5.99
N ILE A 113 -5.53 -4.84 7.21
CA ILE A 113 -5.62 -6.29 7.39
C ILE A 113 -7.08 -6.72 7.21
N LEU A 114 -7.63 -6.55 6.01
CA LEU A 114 -8.78 -7.33 5.61
C LEU A 114 -8.27 -8.72 5.22
N PRO A 115 -8.66 -9.80 5.92
CA PRO A 115 -8.48 -11.14 5.39
C PRO A 115 -9.47 -11.30 4.24
N ASN A 116 -8.99 -11.08 3.01
CA ASN A 116 -9.56 -11.56 1.75
C ASN A 116 -11.10 -11.65 1.67
N HIS A 117 -11.77 -10.62 1.16
CA HIS A 117 -12.74 -10.76 0.07
C HIS A 117 -13.05 -9.41 -0.60
#